data_AF-A0A2S6TJE4-F1
#
_entry.id   AF-A0A2S6TJE4-F1
#
_cell.length_a   1.000
_cell.length_b   1.000
_cell.length_c   1.000
_cell.angle_alpha   90.00
_cell.angle_beta   90.00
_cell.angle_gamma   90.00
#
_symmetry.space_group_name_H-M   'P 1'
#
loop_
_entity.id
_entity.type
_entity.pdbx_description
1 polymer ?
#
loop_
_entity_poly.entity_id
_entity_poly.type
_entity_poly.pdbx_seq_one_letter_code
_entity_poly.pdbx_strand_id
1 'polypeptide(L)'
;GGGGGSTDQIAGHGRALYGLWRSQIGLPRDTITAVTVWRDTEVADRMADLLHDETADTDMVELDLIPPTLPPKSFDPPRRQGNYAFQRFEIPAENYASFLNLSEAA
;
A
#
# COMPACT_ATOMS: atom_id res chain seq x y z
N GLY A 1 17.88 4.58 -21.25
CA GLY A 1 17.19 5.79 -20.79
C GLY A 1 15.73 5.45 -20.61
N GLY A 2 15.09 6.05 -19.60
CA GLY A 2 13.64 5.96 -19.37
C GLY A 2 13.20 4.83 -18.44
N GLY A 3 13.32 5.03 -17.13
CA GLY A 3 12.84 4.10 -16.09
C GLY A 3 12.20 4.84 -14.91
N GLY A 4 11.55 5.98 -15.18
CA GLY A 4 10.96 6.86 -14.17
C GLY A 4 9.47 7.15 -14.35
N GLY A 5 8.78 6.42 -15.23
CA GLY A 5 7.43 6.78 -15.70
C GLY A 5 6.33 6.76 -14.64
N SER A 6 6.26 5.71 -13.80
CA SER A 6 5.11 5.54 -12.90
C SER A 6 5.26 6.25 -11.55
N THR A 7 6.48 6.32 -10.99
CA THR A 7 6.69 6.89 -9.65
C THR A 7 6.58 8.41 -9.63
N ASP A 8 6.99 9.09 -10.70
CA ASP A 8 6.95 10.57 -10.77
C ASP A 8 5.52 11.10 -10.96
N GLN A 9 4.63 10.34 -11.60
CA GLN A 9 3.24 10.76 -11.81
C GLN A 9 2.37 10.58 -10.55
N ILE A 10 2.61 9.52 -9.77
CA ILE A 10 1.96 9.31 -8.46
C ILE A 10 2.32 10.43 -7.47
N ALA A 11 3.48 11.09 -7.64
CA ALA A 11 3.90 12.20 -6.79
C ALA A 11 3.13 13.52 -7.04
N GLY A 12 2.53 13.69 -8.24
CA GLY A 12 1.91 14.94 -8.69
C GLY A 12 0.58 15.33 -8.02
N HIS A 13 -0.12 14.37 -7.40
CA HIS A 13 -1.48 14.57 -6.86
C HIS A 13 -1.57 14.72 -5.33
N GLY A 14 -0.43 14.93 -4.67
CA GLY A 14 -0.39 15.18 -3.23
C GLY A 14 -0.21 13.91 -2.42
N ARG A 15 1.04 13.43 -2.38
CA ARG A 15 1.58 12.35 -1.52
C ARG A 15 0.71 11.09 -1.47
N ALA A 16 1.04 10.16 -2.36
CA ALA A 16 0.29 8.93 -2.54
C ALA A 16 1.12 7.67 -2.30
N LEU A 17 2.39 7.58 -2.72
CA LEU A 17 3.16 6.33 -2.59
C LEU A 17 3.82 6.19 -1.21
N TYR A 18 3.30 5.28 -0.38
CA TYR A 18 3.94 4.89 0.86
C TYR A 18 5.12 3.96 0.59
N GLY A 19 5.01 3.05 -0.38
CA GLY A 19 6.18 2.30 -0.85
C GLY A 19 5.87 1.31 -1.96
N LEU A 20 6.93 0.73 -2.49
CA LEU A 20 6.90 -0.22 -3.58
C LEU A 20 7.80 -1.42 -3.24
N TRP A 21 7.25 -2.63 -3.37
CA TRP A 21 7.97 -3.86 -3.07
C TRP A 21 7.78 -4.86 -4.20
N ARG A 22 8.86 -5.54 -4.55
CA ARG A 22 8.79 -6.73 -5.40
C ARG A 22 8.54 -7.95 -4.53
N SER A 23 7.63 -8.82 -4.95
CA SER A 23 7.42 -10.09 -4.26
C SER A 23 8.72 -10.91 -4.18
N GLN A 24 8.99 -11.44 -2.99
CA GLN A 24 10.06 -12.39 -2.75
C GLN A 24 9.57 -13.77 -2.31
N ILE A 25 8.40 -13.84 -1.66
CA ILE A 25 7.83 -15.05 -1.05
C ILE A 25 6.30 -14.98 -1.20
N GLY A 26 5.65 -16.09 -1.57
CA GLY A 26 4.19 -16.23 -1.57
C GLY A 26 3.46 -15.77 -2.83
N LEU A 27 3.97 -14.75 -3.54
CA LEU A 27 3.43 -14.29 -4.84
C LEU A 27 4.44 -14.50 -5.98
N PRO A 28 4.01 -14.53 -7.25
CA PRO A 28 4.90 -14.54 -8.42
C PRO A 28 6.00 -13.46 -8.35
N ARG A 29 7.18 -13.75 -8.90
CA ARG A 29 8.37 -12.87 -8.77
C ARG A 29 8.26 -11.55 -9.55
N ASP A 30 7.38 -11.52 -10.52
CA ASP A 30 7.02 -10.37 -11.34
C ASP A 30 5.90 -9.52 -10.70
N THR A 31 5.36 -9.94 -9.57
CA THR A 31 4.40 -9.11 -8.81
C THR A 31 5.10 -7.96 -8.10
N ILE A 32 4.55 -6.76 -8.32
CA ILE A 32 4.91 -5.54 -7.59
C ILE A 32 3.72 -5.16 -6.70
N THR A 33 3.97 -4.97 -5.41
CA THR A 33 3.00 -4.42 -4.45
C THR A 33 3.32 -2.95 -4.24
N ALA A 34 2.37 -2.09 -4.58
CA ALA A 34 2.40 -0.67 -4.20
C ALA A 34 1.44 -0.46 -3.04
N VAL A 35 1.89 0.22 -1.99
CA VAL A 35 0.99 0.72 -0.94
C VAL A 35 0.90 2.22 -1.12
N THR A 36 -0.33 2.71 -1.25
CA THR A 36 -0.61 4.15 -1.28
C THR A 36 -1.39 4.57 -0.05
N VAL A 37 -1.19 5.82 0.39
CA VAL A 37 -1.87 6.38 1.55
C VAL A 37 -2.54 7.68 1.16
N TRP A 38 -3.83 7.76 1.46
CA TRP A 38 -4.69 8.88 1.10
C TRP A 38 -5.39 9.43 2.34
N ARG A 39 -5.81 10.70 2.27
CA ARG A 39 -6.51 11.36 3.39
C ARG A 39 -7.95 10.91 3.53
N ASP A 40 -8.58 10.51 2.44
CA ASP A 40 -9.96 10.06 2.39
C ASP A 40 -10.14 8.93 1.37
N THR A 41 -11.14 8.10 1.63
CA THR A 41 -11.43 6.90 0.82
C THR A 41 -11.90 7.25 -0.59
N GLU A 42 -12.59 8.38 -0.78
CA GLU A 42 -13.10 8.77 -2.10
C GLU A 42 -11.97 9.15 -3.07
N VAL A 43 -10.94 9.84 -2.58
CA VAL A 43 -9.72 10.13 -3.34
C VAL A 43 -8.97 8.83 -3.62
N ALA A 44 -8.87 7.93 -2.64
CA ALA A 44 -8.20 6.64 -2.82
C ALA A 44 -8.85 5.82 -3.94
N ASP A 45 -10.17 5.73 -3.94
CA ASP A 45 -10.97 4.98 -4.92
C ASP A 45 -10.78 5.52 -6.34
N ARG A 46 -10.92 6.85 -6.54
CA ARG A 46 -10.70 7.48 -7.86
C ARG A 46 -9.28 7.27 -8.41
N MET A 47 -8.29 7.26 -7.52
CA MET A 47 -6.90 7.06 -7.93
C MET A 47 -6.58 5.59 -8.21
N ALA A 48 -7.32 4.66 -7.58
CA ALA A 48 -7.21 3.23 -7.84
C ALA A 48 -7.59 2.91 -9.30
N ASP A 49 -8.68 3.50 -9.80
CA ASP A 49 -9.11 3.36 -11.19
C ASP A 49 -8.05 3.89 -12.18
N LEU A 50 -7.49 5.08 -11.92
CA LEU A 50 -6.44 5.66 -12.78
C LEU A 50 -5.17 4.79 -12.81
N LEU A 51 -4.78 4.23 -11.67
CA LEU A 51 -3.63 3.32 -11.60
C LEU A 51 -3.86 2.03 -12.38
N HIS A 52 -5.09 1.53 -12.42
CA HIS A 52 -5.46 0.35 -13.21
C HIS A 52 -5.29 0.62 -14.71
N ASP A 53 -5.85 1.74 -15.18
CA ASP A 53 -5.95 2.07 -16.60
C ASP A 53 -4.60 2.41 -17.27
N GLU A 54 -3.62 2.89 -16.51
CA GLU A 54 -2.32 3.31 -17.06
C GLU A 54 -1.26 2.19 -17.14
N THR A 55 -1.55 0.99 -16.63
CA THR A 55 -0.61 -0.14 -16.61
C THR A 55 -0.69 -1.01 -17.87
N ALA A 56 -0.29 -0.44 -19.02
CA ALA A 56 -0.37 -1.10 -20.34
C ALA A 56 0.40 -2.43 -20.47
N ASP A 57 1.37 -2.70 -19.59
CA ASP A 57 2.20 -3.92 -19.59
C ASP A 57 1.93 -4.82 -18.37
N THR A 58 0.81 -4.65 -17.67
CA THR A 58 0.46 -5.48 -16.50
C THR A 58 -0.68 -6.43 -16.83
N ASP A 59 -0.42 -7.73 -16.70
CA ASP A 59 -1.42 -8.77 -16.98
C ASP A 59 -2.63 -8.71 -16.04
N MET A 60 -2.42 -8.27 -14.78
CA MET A 60 -3.47 -8.17 -13.77
C MET A 60 -3.11 -7.14 -12.70
N VAL A 61 -4.09 -6.31 -12.34
CA VAL A 61 -4.01 -5.35 -11.24
C VAL A 61 -5.11 -5.67 -10.25
N GLU A 62 -4.73 -5.84 -8.98
CA GLU A 62 -5.65 -6.04 -7.85
C GLU A 62 -5.53 -4.84 -6.90
N LEU A 63 -6.67 -4.30 -6.48
CA LEU A 63 -6.77 -3.09 -5.67
C LEU A 63 -7.59 -3.38 -4.42
N ASP A 64 -6.98 -3.14 -3.26
CA ASP A 64 -7.62 -3.28 -1.97
C ASP A 64 -7.61 -1.94 -1.22
N LEU A 65 -8.80 -1.46 -0.85
CA LEU A 65 -8.95 -0.36 0.09
C LEU A 65 -8.91 -0.90 1.52
N ILE A 66 -7.85 -0.57 2.25
CA ILE A 66 -7.62 -1.08 3.60
C ILE A 66 -7.69 0.09 4.59
N PRO A 67 -8.69 0.15 5.48
CA PRO A 67 -8.67 1.11 6.58
C PRO A 67 -7.50 0.75 7.52
N PRO A 68 -6.64 1.73 7.89
CA PRO A 68 -5.50 1.44 8.73
C PRO A 68 -5.98 1.07 10.15
N THR A 69 -5.46 -0.04 10.69
CA THR A 69 -5.81 -0.50 12.05
C THR A 69 -5.40 0.53 13.12
N LEU A 70 -4.27 1.20 12.91
CA LEU A 70 -3.84 2.37 13.67
C LEU A 70 -3.50 3.49 12.68
N PRO A 71 -3.84 4.76 12.97
CA PRO A 71 -3.47 5.86 12.11
C PRO A 71 -1.95 5.89 11.88
N PRO A 72 -1.48 6.06 10.63
CA PRO A 72 -0.06 6.19 10.38
C PRO A 72 0.50 7.41 11.12
N LYS A 73 1.58 7.20 11.90
CA LYS A 73 2.27 8.29 12.62
C LYS A 73 2.99 9.26 11.66
N SER A 74 3.30 8.81 10.44
CA SER A 74 3.89 9.61 9.37
C SER A 74 3.43 9.08 8.01
N PHE A 75 3.37 9.98 7.02
CA PHE A 75 3.14 9.68 5.61
C PHE A 75 4.43 9.58 4.81
N ASP A 76 5.59 9.69 5.46
CA ASP A 76 6.87 9.55 4.79
C ASP A 76 7.12 8.08 4.42
N PRO A 77 7.63 7.80 3.21
CA PRO A 77 7.91 6.43 2.80
C PRO A 77 8.97 5.80 3.70
N PRO A 78 8.91 4.47 3.93
CA PRO A 78 9.87 3.79 4.78
C PRO A 78 11.26 3.86 4.12
N ARG A 79 12.23 4.34 4.88
CA ARG A 79 13.61 4.54 4.40
C ARG A 79 14.53 3.34 4.62
N ARG A 80 14.08 2.36 5.41
CA ARG A 80 14.89 1.19 5.77
C ARG A 80 14.87 0.18 4.63
N GLN A 81 16.03 -0.19 4.12
CA GLN A 81 16.10 -1.33 3.21
C GLN A 81 15.84 -2.63 3.97
N GLY A 82 15.03 -3.54 3.43
CA GLY A 82 14.76 -4.83 4.05
C GLY A 82 13.50 -5.50 3.52
N ASN A 83 13.15 -6.62 4.15
CA ASN A 83 11.93 -7.35 3.86
C ASN A 83 10.77 -6.77 4.66
N TYR A 84 9.65 -6.56 3.96
CA TYR A 84 8.40 -6.08 4.52
C TYR A 84 7.37 -7.19 4.38
N ALA A 85 6.65 -7.47 5.47
CA ALA A 85 5.56 -8.44 5.48
C ALA A 85 4.26 -7.67 5.70
N PHE A 86 3.36 -7.73 4.72
CA PHE A 86 2.00 -7.20 4.82
C PHE A 86 1.08 -8.36 5.15
N GLN A 87 0.47 -8.33 6.34
CA GLN A 87 -0.39 -9.40 6.82
C GLN A 87 -1.76 -8.84 7.16
N ARG A 88 -2.81 -9.54 6.73
CA ARG A 88 -4.20 -9.28 7.08
C ARG A 88 -4.67 -10.35 8.04
N PHE A 89 -5.33 -9.95 9.11
CA PHE A 89 -5.87 -10.85 10.11
C PHE A 89 -7.37 -10.62 10.27
N GLU A 90 -8.11 -11.72 10.40
CA GLU A 90 -9.48 -11.69 10.92
C GLU A 90 -9.41 -11.80 12.44
N ILE A 91 -10.03 -10.86 13.14
CA ILE A 91 -9.94 -10.75 14.59
C ILE A 91 -11.35 -10.86 15.17
N PRO A 92 -11.60 -11.82 16.09
CA PRO A 92 -12.86 -11.88 16.83
C PRO A 92 -13.12 -10.56 17.57
N ALA A 93 -14.38 -10.11 17.60
CA ALA A 93 -14.74 -8.79 18.12
C ALA A 93 -14.28 -8.60 19.58
N GLU A 94 -14.37 -9.65 20.40
CA GLU A 94 -13.92 -9.67 21.80
C GLU A 94 -12.42 -9.42 21.97
N ASN A 95 -11.61 -9.70 20.95
CA ASN A 95 -10.15 -9.56 20.99
C ASN A 95 -9.66 -8.27 20.34
N TYR A 96 -10.54 -7.52 19.66
CA TYR A 96 -10.15 -6.35 18.87
C TYR A 96 -9.44 -5.27 19.70
N ALA A 97 -9.97 -4.94 20.89
CA ALA A 97 -9.36 -3.94 21.76
C ALA A 97 -7.95 -4.36 22.24
N SER A 98 -7.77 -5.63 22.58
CA SER A 98 -6.45 -6.17 22.97
C SER A 98 -5.45 -6.11 21.82
N PHE A 99 -5.90 -6.45 20.61
CA PHE A 99 -5.07 -6.36 19.41
C PHE A 99 -4.58 -4.94 19.12
N LEU A 100 -5.46 -3.93 19.25
CA LEU A 100 -5.09 -2.53 19.09
C LEU A 100 -4.01 -2.12 20.09
N ASN A 101 -4.19 -2.47 21.37
CA ASN A 101 -3.21 -2.17 22.43
C ASN A 101 -1.83 -2.80 22.14
N LEU A 102 -1.81 -4.06 21.69
CA LEU A 102 -0.57 -4.74 21.32
C LEU A 102 0.09 -4.13 20.09
N SER A 103 -0.70 -3.66 19.12
CA SER A 103 -0.20 -3.03 17.90
C SER A 103 0.40 -1.65 18.17
N GLU A 104 -0.11 -0.91 19.15
CA GLU A 104 0.42 0.41 19.51
C GLU A 104 1.74 0.33 20.31
N ALA A 105 1.91 -0.76 21.09
CA ALA A 105 3.08 -0.99 21.92
C ALA A 105 4.32 -1.51 21.15
N ALA A 106 4.16 -1.91 19.89
CA ALA A 106 5.21 -2.45 19.01
C ALA A 106 5.96 -1.34 18.25
#